data_AF-A0A8H3HP72-F1
#
_entry.id   AF-A0A8H3HP72-F1
#
_cell.length_a   1.000
_cell.length_b   1.000
_cell.length_c   1.000
_cell.angle_alpha   90.00
_cell.angle_beta   90.00
_cell.angle_gamma   90.00
#
_symmetry.space_group_name_H-M   'P 1'
#
loop_
_entity.id
_entity.type
_entity.pdbx_description
1 polymer ?
#
loop_
_entity_poly.entity_id
_entity_poly.type
_entity_poly.pdbx_seq_one_letter_code
_entity_poly.pdbx_strand_id
1 'polypeptide(L)'
;MSDDDLASSWTNDSDVDDWVDGPSLPHREPDPELIKAYYTAYIGLLRGSSSRRAIPPELVLYICRLAEFECWYTKRAPKGHSRVYASNANVRSLIWIQTEPFTKEMLTRVKDVRLITMSHHQGWVGDRNAGSWSWFELQLARPIGHMEVKRRPDGGEMSWCCLEHPVDEETAHGQGDFAEHKGSAFDSNHELWNLIEEGDVLQVVMKAQFGGWSNTASDGILIISTWWEPSFEMLRLMDRNNGYIQSQ
;
A
#
# COMPACT_ATOMS: atom_id res chain seq x y z
N MET A 1 -9.76 40.53 -3.82
CA MET A 1 -8.74 40.90 -2.83
C MET A 1 -9.46 40.93 -1.51
N SER A 2 -9.38 39.95 -0.62
CA SER A 2 -8.57 38.73 -0.41
C SER A 2 -9.37 37.98 0.67
N ASP A 3 -9.63 36.68 0.53
CA ASP A 3 -8.82 35.55 0.99
C ASP A 3 -8.44 35.62 2.48
N ASP A 4 -8.65 34.48 3.14
CA ASP A 4 -8.37 34.12 4.54
C ASP A 4 -9.51 34.27 5.54
N ASP A 5 -10.45 33.33 5.50
CA ASP A 5 -11.15 32.84 6.69
C ASP A 5 -11.74 31.47 6.37
N LEU A 6 -11.06 30.40 6.82
CA LEU A 6 -11.60 29.06 7.18
C LEU A 6 -10.45 28.03 7.20
N ALA A 7 -9.54 28.17 8.17
CA ALA A 7 -8.71 27.06 8.61
C ALA A 7 -8.42 27.18 10.10
N SER A 8 -8.60 26.05 10.78
CA SER A 8 -8.09 25.75 12.13
C SER A 8 -8.88 26.29 13.33
N SER A 9 -9.97 25.60 13.65
CA SER A 9 -10.44 25.47 15.02
C SER A 9 -10.65 23.98 15.32
N TRP A 10 -9.60 23.31 15.77
CA TRP A 10 -9.67 21.99 16.42
C TRP A 10 -8.51 21.85 17.41
N THR A 11 -8.60 22.57 18.53
CA THR A 11 -7.85 22.24 19.74
C THR A 11 -8.72 22.56 20.94
N ASN A 12 -9.35 21.52 21.49
CA ASN A 12 -9.55 21.27 22.92
C ASN A 12 -10.38 19.99 23.05
N ASP A 13 -9.78 18.92 23.53
CA ASP A 13 -9.86 18.65 24.96
C ASP A 13 -8.78 17.64 25.38
N SER A 14 -8.32 17.87 26.60
CA SER A 14 -7.29 17.17 27.34
C SER A 14 -7.66 15.72 27.60
N ASP A 15 -7.01 14.82 26.88
CA ASP A 15 -6.59 13.49 27.35
C ASP A 15 -5.28 13.19 26.63
N VAL A 16 -4.20 13.81 27.10
CA VAL A 16 -2.83 13.36 26.76
C VAL A 16 -2.60 12.10 27.57
N ASP A 17 -3.28 11.04 27.17
CA ASP A 17 -2.95 9.68 27.58
C ASP A 17 -1.48 9.46 27.21
N ASP A 18 -0.72 9.01 28.20
CA ASP A 18 0.71 8.69 28.14
C ASP A 18 0.91 7.40 27.32
N TRP A 19 0.51 7.43 26.04
CA TRP A 19 0.57 6.29 25.14
C TRP A 19 2.03 5.99 24.81
N VAL A 20 2.55 4.92 25.40
CA VAL A 20 3.85 4.31 25.04
C VAL A 20 3.88 4.06 23.53
N ASP A 21 4.95 4.47 22.84
CA ASP A 21 5.17 4.19 21.41
C ASP A 21 4.90 2.71 21.12
N GLY A 22 3.90 2.45 20.26
CA GLY A 22 3.49 1.11 19.91
C GLY A 22 4.52 0.40 19.02
N PRO A 23 4.39 -0.92 18.85
CA PRO A 23 5.30 -1.68 18.01
C PRO A 23 5.30 -1.15 16.57
N SER A 24 6.47 -1.22 15.93
CA SER A 24 6.67 -0.81 14.54
C SER A 24 6.93 -2.02 13.64
N LEU A 25 6.47 -1.93 12.39
CA LEU A 25 6.66 -2.95 11.38
C LEU A 25 8.07 -2.88 10.81
N PRO A 26 8.76 -4.03 10.64
CA PRO A 26 10.13 -4.06 10.15
C PRO A 26 10.26 -3.42 8.77
N HIS A 27 11.39 -2.74 8.53
CA HIS A 27 11.71 -2.18 7.22
C HIS A 27 12.25 -3.26 6.30
N ARG A 28 11.65 -3.44 5.13
CA ARG A 28 12.20 -4.25 4.05
C ARG A 28 12.54 -3.33 2.88
N GLU A 29 13.80 -2.92 2.80
CA GLU A 29 14.31 -2.37 1.55
C GLU A 29 14.47 -3.51 0.53
N PRO A 30 14.35 -3.23 -0.78
CA PRO A 30 14.70 -4.20 -1.81
C PRO A 30 16.16 -4.63 -1.62
N ASP A 31 16.41 -5.93 -1.50
CA ASP A 31 17.76 -6.46 -1.38
C ASP A 31 18.57 -6.14 -2.66
N PRO A 32 19.66 -5.35 -2.57
CA PRO A 32 20.46 -5.01 -3.74
C PRO A 32 21.03 -6.24 -4.46
N GLU A 33 21.33 -7.33 -3.75
CA GLU A 33 21.82 -8.57 -4.35
C GLU A 33 20.72 -9.28 -5.15
N LEU A 34 19.47 -9.23 -4.67
CA LEU A 34 18.32 -9.73 -5.41
C LEU A 34 18.12 -8.95 -6.71
N ILE A 35 18.18 -7.62 -6.67
CA ILE A 35 18.06 -6.78 -7.87
C ILE A 35 19.20 -7.06 -8.85
N LYS A 36 20.45 -7.25 -8.37
CA LYS A 36 21.58 -7.66 -9.22
C LYS A 36 21.34 -9.04 -9.84
N ALA A 37 20.77 -9.97 -9.11
CA ALA A 37 20.42 -11.29 -9.64
C ALA A 37 19.38 -11.17 -10.77
N TYR A 38 18.36 -10.31 -10.61
CA TYR A 38 17.36 -10.07 -11.65
C TYR A 38 17.98 -9.54 -12.94
N TYR A 39 18.82 -8.51 -12.85
CA TYR A 39 19.54 -7.99 -14.01
C TYR A 39 20.46 -9.04 -14.65
N THR A 40 21.16 -9.82 -13.83
CA THR A 40 22.08 -10.87 -14.32
C THR A 40 21.33 -11.95 -15.09
N ALA A 41 20.20 -12.41 -14.56
CA ALA A 41 19.33 -13.37 -15.23
C ALA A 41 18.75 -12.80 -16.53
N TYR A 42 18.25 -11.56 -16.50
CA TYR A 42 17.72 -10.87 -17.69
C TYR A 42 18.76 -10.76 -18.80
N ILE A 43 19.96 -10.23 -18.50
CA ILE A 43 21.03 -10.08 -19.49
C ILE A 43 21.52 -11.43 -20.00
N GLY A 44 21.64 -12.42 -19.12
CA GLY A 44 22.00 -13.78 -19.51
C GLY A 44 21.03 -14.32 -20.55
N LEU A 45 19.72 -14.29 -20.27
CA LEU A 45 18.66 -14.75 -21.17
C LEU A 45 18.65 -13.97 -22.48
N LEU A 46 18.80 -12.65 -22.42
CA LEU A 46 18.79 -11.77 -23.58
C LEU A 46 19.96 -12.04 -24.53
N ARG A 47 21.18 -12.21 -24.02
CA ARG A 47 22.39 -12.35 -24.85
C ARG A 47 22.68 -13.79 -25.28
N GLY A 48 22.17 -14.78 -24.55
CA GLY A 48 22.52 -16.18 -24.78
C GLY A 48 23.95 -16.53 -24.33
N SER A 49 24.47 -17.64 -24.83
CA SER A 49 25.82 -18.14 -24.58
C SER A 49 26.32 -18.91 -25.81
N SER A 50 27.55 -19.46 -25.75
CA SER A 50 28.05 -20.37 -26.79
C SER A 50 27.19 -21.62 -26.98
N SER A 51 26.41 -22.02 -25.97
CA SER A 51 25.55 -23.20 -25.97
C SER A 51 24.05 -22.91 -26.06
N ARG A 52 23.64 -21.63 -25.98
CA ARG A 52 22.22 -21.23 -25.98
C ARG A 52 22.02 -19.96 -26.80
N ARG A 53 21.03 -19.96 -27.69
CA ARG A 53 20.65 -18.75 -28.44
C ARG A 53 20.11 -17.66 -27.51
N ALA A 54 20.30 -16.41 -27.94
CA ALA A 54 19.63 -15.25 -27.38
C ALA A 54 18.10 -15.42 -27.46
N ILE A 55 17.39 -14.90 -26.45
CA ILE A 55 15.94 -14.92 -26.39
C ILE A 55 15.42 -13.50 -26.68
N PRO A 56 14.35 -13.33 -27.48
CA PRO A 56 13.69 -12.04 -27.68
C PRO A 56 13.33 -11.35 -26.35
N PRO A 57 13.51 -10.02 -26.21
CA PRO A 57 13.26 -9.30 -24.96
C PRO A 57 11.88 -9.58 -24.35
N GLU A 58 10.85 -9.69 -25.18
CA GLU A 58 9.47 -9.92 -24.75
C GLU A 58 9.32 -11.27 -24.03
N LEU A 59 10.01 -12.30 -24.53
CA LEU A 59 10.03 -13.62 -23.90
C LEU A 59 10.89 -13.64 -22.64
N VAL A 60 11.97 -12.86 -22.58
CA VAL A 60 12.76 -12.70 -21.34
C VAL A 60 11.93 -12.05 -20.24
N LEU A 61 11.21 -10.97 -20.55
CA LEU A 61 10.31 -10.31 -19.60
C LEU A 61 9.21 -11.26 -19.13
N TYR A 62 8.64 -12.05 -20.04
CA TYR A 62 7.66 -13.07 -19.67
C TYR A 62 8.25 -14.13 -18.71
N ILE A 63 9.47 -14.61 -18.96
CA ILE A 63 10.18 -15.52 -18.05
C ILE A 63 10.42 -14.85 -16.69
N CYS A 64 10.86 -13.59 -16.65
CA CYS A 64 11.06 -12.84 -15.41
C CYS A 64 9.76 -12.73 -14.59
N ARG A 65 8.62 -12.46 -15.25
CA ARG A 65 7.31 -12.43 -14.58
C ARG A 65 6.90 -13.80 -14.03
N LEU A 66 7.09 -14.87 -14.80
CA LEU A 66 6.84 -16.25 -14.34
C LEU A 66 7.77 -16.67 -13.19
N ALA A 67 8.97 -16.10 -13.13
CA ALA A 67 9.93 -16.28 -12.03
C ALA A 67 9.69 -15.33 -10.86
N GLU A 68 8.58 -14.58 -10.86
CA GLU A 68 8.19 -13.64 -9.81
C GLU A 68 9.21 -12.51 -9.56
N PHE A 69 9.89 -12.05 -10.61
CA PHE A 69 10.75 -10.88 -10.48
C PHE A 69 9.88 -9.65 -10.23
N GLU A 70 10.00 -9.07 -9.05
CA GLU A 70 9.15 -7.99 -8.58
C GLU A 70 9.93 -6.87 -7.90
N CYS A 71 9.36 -5.66 -7.96
CA CYS A 71 9.76 -4.51 -7.19
C CYS A 71 8.66 -4.17 -6.18
N TRP A 72 9.05 -3.67 -5.01
CA TRP A 72 8.11 -3.19 -4.01
C TRP A 72 8.29 -1.71 -3.77
N TYR A 73 7.17 -0.98 -3.81
CA TYR A 73 7.07 0.39 -3.35
C TYR A 73 6.28 0.39 -2.04
N THR A 74 6.89 0.91 -0.98
CA THR A 74 6.25 0.94 0.34
C THR A 74 5.94 2.37 0.74
N LYS A 75 4.69 2.64 1.11
CA LYS A 75 4.30 3.88 1.79
C LYS A 75 3.97 3.56 3.25
N ARG A 76 4.66 4.24 4.17
CA ARG A 76 4.41 4.09 5.60
C ARG A 76 3.38 5.08 6.10
N ALA A 77 2.69 4.67 7.15
CA ALA A 77 1.91 5.56 7.99
C ALA A 77 2.79 6.68 8.59
N PRO A 78 2.19 7.84 8.89
CA PRO A 78 2.80 8.83 9.77
C PRO A 78 3.25 8.18 11.08
N LYS A 79 4.35 8.70 11.65
CA LYS A 79 4.83 8.20 12.95
C LYS A 79 3.79 8.48 14.04
N GLY A 80 3.67 7.54 14.97
CA GLY A 80 2.80 7.62 16.13
C GLY A 80 1.45 6.96 15.92
N HIS A 81 0.66 6.93 16.99
CA HIS A 81 -0.64 6.29 16.99
C HIS A 81 -1.68 7.08 16.21
N SER A 82 -2.52 6.37 15.48
CA SER A 82 -3.71 6.92 14.84
C SER A 82 -4.94 6.21 15.38
N ARG A 83 -5.98 7.00 15.69
CA ARG A 83 -7.24 6.50 16.22
C ARG A 83 -8.41 7.19 15.56
N VAL A 84 -9.41 6.40 15.16
CA VAL A 84 -10.73 6.88 14.76
C VAL A 84 -11.73 6.35 15.76
N TYR A 85 -12.48 7.23 16.40
CA TYR A 85 -13.52 6.88 17.37
C TYR A 85 -14.90 7.34 16.89
N ALA A 86 -15.88 6.44 16.98
CA ALA A 86 -17.28 6.71 16.70
C ALA A 86 -18.08 6.87 18.00
N SER A 87 -18.79 8.00 18.11
CA SER A 87 -19.63 8.33 19.27
C SER A 87 -21.12 8.10 19.02
N ASN A 88 -21.50 7.78 17.78
CA ASN A 88 -22.89 7.56 17.36
C ASN A 88 -22.93 6.63 16.14
N ALA A 89 -24.12 6.41 15.57
CA ALA A 89 -24.33 5.49 14.45
C ALA A 89 -23.66 5.89 13.12
N ASN A 90 -23.13 7.11 13.02
CA ASN A 90 -22.47 7.57 11.80
C ASN A 90 -21.06 7.00 11.68
N VAL A 91 -20.63 6.74 10.45
CA VAL A 91 -19.25 6.37 10.14
C VAL A 91 -18.35 7.57 10.41
N ARG A 92 -17.24 7.33 11.12
CA ARG A 92 -16.13 8.26 11.28
C ARG A 92 -14.95 7.73 10.49
N SER A 93 -14.18 8.63 9.88
CA SER A 93 -13.08 8.29 8.99
C SER A 93 -11.87 9.20 9.18
N LEU A 94 -10.68 8.64 8.98
CA LEU A 94 -9.41 9.37 8.96
C LEU A 94 -8.54 8.83 7.82
N ILE A 95 -8.05 9.70 6.95
CA ILE A 95 -7.01 9.35 5.97
C ILE A 95 -5.72 9.15 6.74
N TRP A 96 -5.14 7.96 6.63
CA TRP A 96 -3.99 7.56 7.43
C TRP A 96 -2.72 7.41 6.59
N ILE A 97 -2.79 6.72 5.45
CA ILE A 97 -1.67 6.59 4.51
C ILE A 97 -2.09 7.17 3.17
N GLN A 98 -1.20 7.87 2.48
CA GLN A 98 -1.42 8.32 1.11
C GLN A 98 -0.19 8.07 0.25
N THR A 99 -0.35 7.46 -0.91
CA THR A 99 0.75 7.24 -1.86
C THR A 99 1.16 8.53 -2.55
N GLU A 100 2.32 8.49 -3.21
CA GLU A 100 2.59 9.45 -4.26
C GLU A 100 1.65 9.22 -5.46
N PRO A 101 1.48 10.21 -6.35
CA PRO A 101 0.72 10.04 -7.59
C PRO A 101 1.23 8.88 -8.44
N PHE A 102 0.31 8.07 -8.95
CA PHE A 102 0.64 6.95 -9.80
C PHE A 102 1.19 7.43 -11.15
N THR A 103 2.32 6.87 -11.56
CA THR A 103 2.89 7.11 -12.89
C THR A 103 2.34 6.09 -13.88
N LYS A 104 2.35 6.44 -15.17
CA LYS A 104 2.00 5.48 -16.23
C LYS A 104 2.85 4.21 -16.18
N GLU A 105 4.15 4.34 -15.91
CA GLU A 105 5.07 3.21 -15.80
C GLU A 105 4.66 2.25 -14.66
N MET A 106 4.34 2.80 -13.48
CA MET A 106 3.89 2.00 -12.33
C MET A 106 2.59 1.26 -12.65
N LEU A 107 1.62 1.94 -13.27
CA LEU A 107 0.33 1.35 -13.63
C LEU A 107 0.46 0.19 -14.63
N THR A 108 1.36 0.30 -15.61
CA THR A 108 1.58 -0.78 -16.60
C THR A 108 2.21 -2.04 -16.01
N ARG A 109 2.81 -1.93 -14.82
CA ARG A 109 3.56 -3.01 -14.18
C ARG A 109 2.94 -3.49 -12.88
N VAL A 110 1.83 -2.90 -12.45
CA VAL A 110 1.25 -3.23 -11.15
C VAL A 110 0.86 -4.71 -11.09
N LYS A 111 1.26 -5.35 -10.00
CA LYS A 111 0.97 -6.75 -9.70
C LYS A 111 -0.12 -6.84 -8.65
N ASP A 112 0.06 -6.14 -7.54
CA ASP A 112 -0.91 -6.07 -6.45
C ASP A 112 -0.65 -4.86 -5.54
N VAL A 113 -1.65 -4.52 -4.72
CA VAL A 113 -1.45 -3.67 -3.53
C VAL A 113 -2.00 -4.37 -2.29
N ARG A 114 -1.29 -4.23 -1.16
CA ARG A 114 -1.67 -4.82 0.12
C ARG A 114 -1.34 -3.90 1.29
N LEU A 115 -2.25 -3.81 2.24
CA LEU A 115 -2.03 -3.14 3.52
C LEU A 115 -1.51 -4.14 4.56
N ILE A 116 -0.48 -3.75 5.31
CA ILE A 116 -0.05 -4.42 6.55
C ILE A 116 -0.15 -3.39 7.67
N THR A 117 -0.79 -3.74 8.77
CA THR A 117 -0.94 -2.84 9.93
C THR A 117 -0.39 -3.50 11.19
N MET A 118 -0.02 -2.64 12.14
CA MET A 118 0.11 -2.98 13.54
C MET A 118 -1.06 -2.28 14.25
N SER A 119 -2.14 -3.01 14.51
CA SER A 119 -3.40 -2.45 15.01
C SER A 119 -4.03 -3.33 16.08
N HIS A 120 -5.02 -2.78 16.76
CA HIS A 120 -5.83 -3.55 17.71
C HIS A 120 -7.00 -4.22 16.99
N HIS A 121 -7.37 -5.40 17.47
CA HIS A 121 -8.71 -5.93 17.25
C HIS A 121 -9.76 -4.97 17.82
N GLN A 122 -10.99 -4.98 17.27
CA GLN A 122 -12.04 -3.99 17.56
C GLN A 122 -12.55 -3.89 19.01
N GLY A 123 -11.92 -4.57 19.97
CA GLY A 123 -12.26 -4.55 21.39
C GLY A 123 -13.37 -5.52 21.77
N TRP A 124 -13.97 -5.31 22.94
CA TRP A 124 -15.08 -6.14 23.43
C TRP A 124 -16.33 -5.92 22.58
N VAL A 125 -17.01 -7.01 22.21
CA VAL A 125 -18.30 -6.98 21.52
C VAL A 125 -19.29 -7.95 22.17
N GLY A 126 -20.53 -7.51 22.34
CA GLY A 126 -21.58 -8.28 23.02
C GLY A 126 -22.22 -9.34 22.14
N ASP A 127 -22.24 -9.08 20.84
CA ASP A 127 -22.59 -10.04 19.83
C ASP A 127 -21.48 -10.07 18.77
N ARG A 128 -20.63 -11.11 18.84
CA ARG A 128 -19.52 -11.30 17.89
C ARG A 128 -20.01 -11.59 16.47
N ASN A 129 -21.24 -12.06 16.31
CA ASN A 129 -21.83 -12.33 15.00
C ASN A 129 -22.41 -11.08 14.34
N ALA A 130 -22.43 -9.94 15.05
CA ALA A 130 -22.92 -8.67 14.50
C ALA A 130 -21.96 -8.02 13.49
N GLY A 131 -20.75 -8.56 13.31
CA GLY A 131 -19.78 -8.10 12.32
C GLY A 131 -18.67 -7.20 12.88
N SER A 132 -17.89 -6.63 11.95
CA SER A 132 -16.81 -5.69 12.25
C SER A 132 -17.31 -4.25 12.14
N TRP A 133 -17.08 -3.43 13.17
CA TRP A 133 -17.49 -2.01 13.19
C TRP A 133 -16.31 -1.05 13.18
N SER A 134 -15.09 -1.59 13.05
CA SER A 134 -13.91 -0.85 12.65
C SER A 134 -13.18 -1.60 11.55
N TRP A 135 -12.67 -0.87 10.56
CA TRP A 135 -12.02 -1.44 9.38
C TRP A 135 -11.13 -0.40 8.69
N PHE A 136 -10.33 -0.87 7.73
CA PHE A 136 -9.56 -0.03 6.82
C PHE A 136 -10.09 -0.19 5.40
N GLU A 137 -10.08 0.91 4.66
CA GLU A 137 -10.38 0.90 3.24
C GLU A 137 -9.21 1.45 2.43
N LEU A 138 -9.06 0.95 1.20
CA LEU A 138 -8.32 1.63 0.15
C LEU A 138 -9.28 2.52 -0.61
N GLN A 139 -8.99 3.82 -0.64
CA GLN A 139 -9.77 4.85 -1.32
C GLN A 139 -8.93 5.44 -2.46
N LEU A 140 -9.57 5.61 -3.62
CA LEU A 140 -8.95 6.23 -4.78
C LEU A 140 -9.29 7.73 -4.81
N ALA A 141 -8.27 8.57 -4.88
CA ALA A 141 -8.42 10.02 -4.89
C ALA A 141 -7.54 10.67 -5.96
N ARG A 142 -7.84 11.94 -6.28
CA ARG A 142 -7.10 12.74 -7.26
C ARG A 142 -6.74 14.11 -6.69
N PRO A 143 -5.46 14.54 -6.81
CA PRO A 143 -5.04 15.87 -6.41
C PRO A 143 -5.28 16.91 -7.54
N ILE A 144 -6.50 17.43 -7.71
CA ILE A 144 -6.79 18.57 -8.63
C ILE A 144 -7.02 19.84 -7.83
N GLY A 145 -5.96 20.60 -7.56
CA GLY A 145 -5.99 21.83 -6.75
C GLY A 145 -6.24 21.59 -5.25
N HIS A 146 -7.13 20.66 -4.94
CA HIS A 146 -7.38 20.05 -3.64
C HIS A 146 -7.54 18.54 -3.82
N MET A 147 -7.56 17.79 -2.71
CA MET A 147 -7.71 16.34 -2.74
C MET A 147 -9.19 15.96 -2.88
N GLU A 148 -9.55 15.30 -3.97
CA GLU A 148 -10.91 14.85 -4.23
C GLU A 148 -10.98 13.33 -4.32
N VAL A 149 -11.90 12.71 -3.57
CA VAL A 149 -12.18 11.27 -3.66
C VAL A 149 -12.93 10.98 -4.96
N LYS A 150 -12.45 10.02 -5.75
CA LYS A 150 -13.15 9.61 -6.98
C LYS A 150 -14.47 8.93 -6.61
N ARG A 151 -15.51 9.21 -7.38
CA ARG A 151 -16.85 8.65 -7.19
C ARG A 151 -17.25 7.80 -8.37
N ARG A 152 -17.92 6.70 -8.08
CA ARG A 152 -18.62 5.85 -9.06
C ARG A 152 -19.80 6.64 -9.66
N PRO A 153 -20.34 6.21 -10.81
CA PRO A 153 -21.49 6.87 -11.45
C PRO A 153 -22.76 6.95 -10.57
N ASP A 154 -22.91 6.06 -9.59
CA ASP A 154 -23.98 6.07 -8.60
C ASP A 154 -23.76 7.08 -7.46
N GLY A 155 -22.65 7.82 -7.47
CA GLY A 155 -22.24 8.79 -6.46
C GLY A 155 -21.47 8.21 -5.27
N GLY A 156 -21.34 6.88 -5.19
CA GLY A 156 -20.57 6.19 -4.15
C GLY A 156 -19.07 6.46 -4.29
N GLU A 157 -18.36 6.55 -3.17
CA GLU A 157 -16.90 6.70 -3.19
C GLU A 157 -16.24 5.45 -3.78
N MET A 158 -15.18 5.63 -4.57
CA MET A 158 -14.33 4.55 -5.05
C MET A 158 -13.42 4.09 -3.91
N SER A 159 -14.01 3.29 -3.04
CA SER A 159 -13.38 2.75 -1.86
C SER A 159 -13.68 1.26 -1.72
N TRP A 160 -12.73 0.52 -1.16
CA TRP A 160 -12.80 -0.93 -0.97
C TRP A 160 -12.25 -1.31 0.40
N CYS A 161 -13.01 -2.11 1.14
CA CYS A 161 -12.56 -2.66 2.42
C CYS A 161 -11.32 -3.55 2.19
N CYS A 162 -10.19 -3.18 2.80
CA CYS A 162 -8.93 -3.90 2.63
C CYS A 162 -8.53 -4.69 3.88
N LEU A 163 -9.05 -4.34 5.05
CA LEU A 163 -8.79 -5.07 6.28
C LEU A 163 -9.93 -4.83 7.28
N GLU A 164 -10.51 -5.91 7.77
CA GLU A 164 -11.47 -5.91 8.88
C GLU A 164 -10.81 -6.50 10.12
N HIS A 165 -11.32 -6.14 11.29
CA HIS A 165 -10.87 -6.71 12.55
C HIS A 165 -11.98 -7.56 13.18
N PRO A 166 -12.34 -8.72 12.59
CA PRO A 166 -13.29 -9.61 13.24
C PRO A 166 -12.73 -10.06 14.58
N VAL A 167 -13.61 -10.20 15.56
CA VAL A 167 -13.30 -10.82 16.85
C VAL A 167 -13.75 -12.27 16.78
N ASP A 168 -12.83 -13.19 16.53
CA ASP A 168 -13.08 -14.61 16.73
C ASP A 168 -12.70 -15.05 18.16
N GLU A 169 -13.07 -16.28 18.54
CA GLU A 169 -12.78 -16.81 19.88
C GLU A 169 -11.28 -16.94 20.17
N GLU A 170 -10.48 -17.15 19.13
CA GLU A 170 -9.03 -17.35 19.21
C GLU A 170 -8.30 -16.04 19.50
N THR A 171 -8.72 -14.95 18.85
CA THR A 171 -8.15 -13.59 19.01
C THR A 171 -8.70 -12.84 20.22
N ALA A 172 -9.78 -13.33 20.84
CA ALA A 172 -10.41 -12.70 22.00
C ALA A 172 -9.47 -12.53 23.21
N HIS A 173 -8.45 -13.38 23.35
CA HIS A 173 -7.51 -13.35 24.47
C HIS A 173 -6.42 -12.27 24.34
N GLY A 174 -6.20 -11.74 23.13
CA GLY A 174 -5.28 -10.63 22.83
C GLY A 174 -6.00 -9.30 22.58
N GLN A 175 -7.25 -9.18 23.03
CA GLN A 175 -8.03 -7.95 22.88
C GLN A 175 -7.35 -6.78 23.60
N GLY A 176 -6.95 -5.77 22.83
CA GLY A 176 -6.29 -4.57 23.35
C GLY A 176 -4.77 -4.57 23.18
N ASP A 177 -4.17 -5.63 22.66
CA ASP A 177 -2.76 -5.64 22.25
C ASP A 177 -2.63 -5.31 20.76
N PHE A 178 -1.51 -4.71 20.39
CA PHE A 178 -1.18 -4.48 18.98
C PHE A 178 -0.71 -5.78 18.34
N ALA A 179 -1.29 -6.13 17.20
CA ALA A 179 -0.87 -7.28 16.40
C ALA A 179 -0.66 -6.89 14.94
N GLU A 180 0.22 -7.65 14.26
CA GLU A 180 0.41 -7.52 12.83
C GLU A 180 -0.81 -8.11 12.10
N HIS A 181 -1.47 -7.30 11.28
CA HIS A 181 -2.56 -7.73 10.42
C HIS A 181 -2.22 -7.51 8.96
N LYS A 182 -2.61 -8.47 8.11
CA LYS A 182 -2.42 -8.40 6.66
C LYS A 182 -3.79 -8.30 6.00
N GLY A 183 -4.01 -7.19 5.31
CA GLY A 183 -5.21 -6.97 4.53
C GLY A 183 -5.27 -7.84 3.28
N SER A 184 -6.44 -7.82 2.66
CA SER A 184 -6.70 -8.40 1.34
C SER A 184 -5.74 -7.82 0.30
N ALA A 185 -5.32 -8.68 -0.62
CA ALA A 185 -4.52 -8.29 -1.77
C ALA A 185 -5.43 -7.84 -2.91
N PHE A 186 -5.16 -6.67 -3.47
CA PHE A 186 -5.84 -6.14 -4.65
C PHE A 186 -4.96 -6.45 -5.85
N ASP A 187 -5.06 -7.68 -6.36
CA ASP A 187 -4.26 -8.15 -7.49
C ASP A 187 -4.60 -7.41 -8.80
N SER A 188 -3.81 -7.63 -9.84
CA SER A 188 -3.94 -6.97 -11.15
C SER A 188 -5.30 -7.16 -11.85
N ASN A 189 -6.14 -8.11 -11.40
CA ASN A 189 -7.49 -8.33 -11.94
C ASN A 189 -8.56 -7.54 -11.17
N HIS A 190 -8.22 -6.94 -10.03
CA HIS A 190 -9.15 -6.18 -9.22
C HIS A 190 -9.65 -4.92 -9.96
N GLU A 191 -10.94 -4.59 -9.82
CA GLU A 191 -11.57 -3.47 -10.55
C GLU A 191 -10.90 -2.11 -10.31
N LEU A 192 -10.26 -1.93 -9.15
CA LEU A 192 -9.44 -0.77 -8.79
C LEU A 192 -8.51 -0.35 -9.95
N TRP A 193 -7.82 -1.32 -10.57
CA TRP A 193 -6.80 -1.04 -11.57
C TRP A 193 -7.37 -0.54 -12.91
N ASN A 194 -8.65 -0.78 -13.18
CA ASN A 194 -9.35 -0.23 -14.34
C ASN A 194 -9.83 1.21 -14.12
N LEU A 195 -9.83 1.68 -12.87
CA LEU A 195 -10.37 2.98 -12.47
C LEU A 195 -9.29 4.00 -12.13
N ILE A 196 -8.10 3.54 -11.75
CA ILE A 196 -6.95 4.39 -11.47
C ILE A 196 -6.33 4.91 -12.76
N GLU A 197 -6.01 6.20 -12.79
CA GLU A 197 -5.33 6.86 -13.90
C GLU A 197 -4.00 7.46 -13.44
N GLU A 198 -3.15 7.83 -14.40
CA GLU A 198 -1.92 8.57 -14.09
C GLU A 198 -2.26 9.87 -13.33
N GLY A 199 -1.53 10.12 -12.24
CA GLY A 199 -1.75 11.25 -11.33
C GLY A 199 -2.68 10.96 -10.15
N ASP A 200 -3.44 9.85 -10.16
CA ASP A 200 -4.26 9.44 -9.02
C ASP A 200 -3.39 8.99 -7.84
N VAL A 201 -3.95 9.02 -6.63
CA VAL A 201 -3.32 8.51 -5.41
C VAL A 201 -4.20 7.45 -4.75
N LEU A 202 -3.58 6.49 -4.06
CA LEU A 202 -4.28 5.60 -3.15
C LEU A 202 -4.15 6.12 -1.73
N GLN A 203 -5.27 6.07 -1.01
CA GLN A 203 -5.36 6.43 0.40
C GLN A 203 -5.80 5.22 1.21
N VAL A 204 -5.16 4.99 2.36
CA VAL A 204 -5.66 4.08 3.38
C VAL A 204 -6.49 4.90 4.35
N VAL A 205 -7.77 4.57 4.48
CA VAL A 205 -8.72 5.26 5.34
C VAL A 205 -9.10 4.36 6.51
N MET A 206 -8.85 4.82 7.72
CA MET A 206 -9.32 4.17 8.94
C MET A 206 -10.79 4.52 9.14
N LYS A 207 -11.64 3.54 9.46
CA LYS A 207 -13.06 3.75 9.73
C LYS A 207 -13.52 3.08 11.01
N ALA A 208 -14.47 3.72 11.67
CA ALA A 208 -15.24 3.16 12.77
C ALA A 208 -16.70 3.62 12.70
N GLN A 209 -17.63 2.79 13.15
CA GLN A 209 -19.06 3.10 13.17
C GLN A 209 -19.68 2.64 14.50
N PHE A 210 -20.73 3.34 14.92
CA PHE A 210 -21.48 3.12 16.17
C PHE A 210 -20.75 3.64 17.42
N GLY A 211 -21.55 4.08 18.39
CA GLY A 211 -21.02 4.64 19.64
C GLY A 211 -20.19 3.61 20.40
N GLY A 212 -18.99 4.02 20.83
CA GLY A 212 -18.07 3.18 21.61
C GLY A 212 -17.02 2.46 20.78
N TRP A 213 -17.11 2.50 19.43
CA TRP A 213 -16.18 1.80 18.56
C TRP A 213 -14.99 2.66 18.16
N SER A 214 -13.81 2.04 18.05
CA SER A 214 -12.64 2.68 17.44
C SER A 214 -11.81 1.76 16.56
N ASN A 215 -11.15 2.35 15.57
CA ASN A 215 -10.02 1.77 14.86
C ASN A 215 -8.74 2.44 15.38
N THR A 216 -7.80 1.66 15.90
CA THR A 216 -6.53 2.17 16.44
C THR A 216 -5.37 1.39 15.85
N ALA A 217 -4.37 2.11 15.37
CA ALA A 217 -3.15 1.53 14.79
C ALA A 217 -1.90 2.31 15.21
N SER A 218 -0.81 1.60 15.48
CA SER A 218 0.49 2.19 15.85
C SER A 218 1.41 2.35 14.64
N ASP A 219 1.30 1.47 13.64
CA ASP A 219 2.09 1.52 12.42
C ASP A 219 1.35 0.85 11.26
N GLY A 220 1.70 1.21 10.04
CA GLY A 220 1.10 0.67 8.83
C GLY A 220 2.01 0.84 7.62
N ILE A 221 2.00 -0.16 6.75
CA ILE A 221 2.73 -0.17 5.48
C ILE A 221 1.76 -0.56 4.37
N LEU A 222 1.58 0.34 3.41
CA LEU A 222 0.97 0.02 2.13
C LEU A 222 2.07 -0.44 1.17
N ILE A 223 1.99 -1.69 0.72
CA ILE A 223 2.93 -2.30 -0.22
C ILE A 223 2.26 -2.32 -1.60
N ILE A 224 2.89 -1.68 -2.57
CA ILE A 224 2.52 -1.75 -3.98
C ILE A 224 3.59 -2.59 -4.68
N SER A 225 3.20 -3.76 -5.15
CA SER A 225 4.05 -4.69 -5.88
C SER A 225 3.94 -4.40 -7.37
N THR A 226 5.07 -4.29 -8.05
CA THR A 226 5.11 -4.23 -9.52
C THR A 226 6.00 -5.32 -10.08
N TRP A 227 5.72 -5.76 -11.30
CA TRP A 227 6.65 -6.59 -12.06
C TRP A 227 7.95 -5.84 -12.27
N TRP A 228 9.06 -6.49 -11.96
CA TRP A 228 10.37 -5.95 -12.25
C TRP A 228 10.58 -5.94 -13.76
N GLU A 229 11.04 -4.80 -14.26
CA GLU A 229 11.55 -4.66 -15.61
C GLU A 229 12.85 -3.86 -15.55
N PRO A 230 13.82 -4.17 -16.41
CA PRO A 230 15.10 -3.47 -16.39
C PRO A 230 14.92 -2.02 -16.87
N SER A 231 15.49 -1.06 -16.14
CA SER A 231 15.49 0.33 -16.60
C SER A 231 16.41 0.52 -17.80
N PHE A 232 16.03 1.41 -18.71
CA PHE A 232 16.82 1.71 -19.90
C PHE A 232 18.22 2.22 -19.54
N GLU A 233 18.31 3.04 -18.48
CA GLU A 233 19.54 3.59 -17.94
C GLU A 233 20.47 2.47 -17.45
N MET A 234 19.92 1.49 -16.72
CA MET A 234 20.73 0.39 -16.19
C MET A 234 21.21 -0.54 -17.31
N LEU A 235 20.34 -0.85 -18.29
CA LEU A 235 20.74 -1.60 -19.47
C LEU A 235 21.89 -0.91 -20.21
N ARG A 236 21.79 0.41 -20.41
CA ARG A 236 22.83 1.22 -21.06
C ARG A 236 24.15 1.21 -20.28
N LEU A 237 24.10 1.26 -18.95
CA LEU A 237 25.30 1.15 -18.10
C LEU A 237 25.95 -0.24 -18.22
N MET A 238 25.14 -1.30 -18.24
CA MET A 238 25.62 -2.68 -18.41
C MET A 238 26.24 -2.93 -19.78
N ASP A 239 25.73 -2.31 -20.84
CA ASP A 239 26.33 -2.41 -22.18
C ASP A 239 27.68 -1.70 -22.25
N ARG A 240 27.81 -0.51 -21.65
CA ARG A 240 29.09 0.24 -21.62
C ARG A 240 30.22 -0.51 -20.91
N ASN A 241 29.90 -1.17 -19.80
CA ASN A 241 30.91 -1.92 -19.03
C ASN A 241 31.39 -3.20 -19.76
N ASN A 242 30.58 -3.75 -20.66
CA ASN A 242 30.96 -4.92 -21.46
C ASN A 242 31.77 -4.57 -22.71
N GLY A 243 31.65 -3.34 -23.23
CA GLY A 243 32.45 -2.86 -24.37
C GLY A 243 33.95 -2.70 -24.09
N TYR A 244 34.35 -2.61 -22.81
CA TYR A 244 35.76 -2.47 -22.41
C TYR A 244 36.53 -3.79 -22.31
N ILE A 245 35.85 -4.94 -22.36
CA ILE A 245 36.49 -6.26 -22.18
C ILE A 245 36.89 -6.90 -23.54
N GLN A 246 36.46 -6.34 -24.68
CA GLN A 246 36.82 -6.84 -26.02
C GLN A 246 38.01 -6.12 -26.67
N SER A 247 38.72 -5.24 -25.95
CA SER A 247 39.85 -4.47 -26.50
C SER A 247 41.19 -4.68 -25.77
N GLN A 248 41.43 -5.86 -25.19
CA GLN A 248 42.75 -6.26 -24.70
C GLN A 248 43.18 -7.59 -25.29
#